data_AF-A0A2R7JNM0-F1
#
_entry.id   AF-A0A2R7JNM0-F1
#
_cell.length_a   1.000
_cell.length_b   1.000
_cell.length_c   1.000
_cell.angle_alpha   90.00
_cell.angle_beta   90.00
_cell.angle_gamma   90.00
#
_symmetry.space_group_name_H-M   'P 1'
#
loop_
_entity.id
_entity.type
_entity.pdbx_description
1 polymer ?
#
loop_
_entity_poly.entity_id
_entity_poly.type
_entity_poly.pdbx_seq_one_letter_code
_entity_poly.pdbx_strand_id
1 'polypeptide(L)'
;MTLSYDPAARLYASACASCHYNGRQLTPLRPDLALNSAVNLDDPTNLIRVILYGVSAQDGAPGVVMPGFAHGFTNADVARVCAYLRATRTGKPAWADLESKVATIRAQGQGQ
;
A
#
# COMPACT_ATOMS: atom_id res chain seq x y z
N MET A 1 9.40 -25.43 15.48
CA MET A 1 8.92 -24.55 14.39
C MET A 1 8.39 -23.27 15.03
N THR A 2 9.24 -22.29 15.31
CA THR A 2 8.77 -20.95 15.71
C THR A 2 8.15 -20.32 14.47
N LEU A 3 6.83 -20.14 14.45
CA LEU A 3 6.20 -19.25 13.46
C LEU A 3 6.81 -17.87 13.68
N SER A 4 7.78 -17.49 12.84
CA SER A 4 8.33 -16.14 12.85
C SER A 4 7.18 -15.18 12.58
N TYR A 5 6.86 -14.38 13.58
CA TYR A 5 5.84 -13.35 13.53
C TYR A 5 6.35 -12.23 12.60
N ASP A 6 5.77 -12.10 11.41
CA ASP A 6 6.04 -10.96 10.53
C ASP A 6 5.03 -9.84 10.84
N PRO A 7 5.45 -8.75 11.52
CA PRO A 7 4.57 -7.64 11.85
C PRO A 7 4.01 -6.94 10.60
N ALA A 8 4.75 -6.92 9.49
CA ALA A 8 4.30 -6.29 8.26
C ALA A 8 3.26 -7.16 7.53
N ALA A 9 3.44 -8.48 7.55
CA ALA A 9 2.44 -9.42 7.05
C ALA A 9 1.12 -9.33 7.83
N ARG A 10 1.18 -9.20 9.16
CA ARG A 10 -0.02 -8.98 9.99
C ARG A 10 -0.70 -7.65 9.70
N LEU A 11 0.08 -6.58 9.58
CA LEU A 11 -0.46 -5.25 9.25
C LEU A 11 -1.18 -5.26 7.90
N TYR A 12 -0.58 -5.89 6.89
CA TYR A 12 -1.24 -6.13 5.59
C TYR A 12 -2.51 -6.97 5.74
N ALA A 13 -2.46 -8.06 6.52
CA ALA A 13 -3.60 -8.95 6.73
C ALA A 13 -4.78 -8.23 7.40
N SER A 14 -4.53 -7.35 8.36
CA SER A 14 -5.59 -6.62 9.07
C SER A 14 -6.17 -5.45 8.29
N ALA A 15 -5.36 -4.76 7.48
CA ALA A 15 -5.77 -3.49 6.87
C ALA A 15 -6.02 -3.57 5.36
N CYS A 16 -5.33 -4.47 4.65
CA CYS A 16 -5.35 -4.50 3.19
C CYS A 16 -6.01 -5.77 2.66
N ALA A 17 -5.83 -6.91 3.31
CA ALA A 17 -6.24 -8.22 2.79
C ALA A 17 -7.75 -8.42 2.64
N SER A 18 -8.57 -7.75 3.46
CA SER A 18 -10.04 -7.78 3.33
C SER A 18 -10.55 -7.33 1.96
N CYS A 19 -9.77 -6.47 1.28
CA CYS A 19 -10.06 -6.00 -0.08
C CYS A 19 -9.08 -6.54 -1.12
N HIS A 20 -7.80 -6.69 -0.80
CA HIS A 20 -6.75 -7.00 -1.79
C HIS A 20 -6.16 -8.40 -1.69
N TYR A 21 -6.69 -9.28 -0.82
CA TYR A 21 -6.33 -10.68 -0.89
C TYR A 21 -7.04 -11.34 -2.06
N ASN A 22 -6.33 -11.45 -3.18
CA ASN A 22 -6.77 -12.28 -4.28
C ASN A 22 -6.38 -13.73 -3.96
N GLY A 23 -7.40 -14.59 -3.80
CA GLY A 23 -7.20 -16.01 -4.05
C GLY A 23 -6.87 -16.26 -5.54
N ARG A 24 -6.98 -17.49 -6.02
CA ARG A 24 -6.64 -17.83 -7.42
C ARG A 24 -7.49 -17.12 -8.50
N GLN A 25 -8.55 -16.39 -8.13
CA GLN A 25 -9.42 -15.68 -9.07
C GLN A 25 -9.38 -14.17 -8.82
N LEU A 26 -9.03 -13.43 -9.88
CA LEU A 26 -9.09 -11.97 -9.94
C LEU A 26 -10.55 -11.54 -10.10
N THR A 27 -10.98 -10.51 -9.36
CA THR A 27 -12.30 -9.88 -9.57
C THR A 27 -12.12 -8.41 -9.94
N PRO A 28 -12.97 -7.84 -10.82
CA PRO A 28 -12.85 -6.44 -11.24
C PRO A 28 -12.93 -5.43 -10.07
N LEU A 29 -13.59 -5.81 -8.97
CA LEU A 29 -13.76 -5.01 -7.76
C LEU A 29 -12.58 -5.14 -6.77
N ARG A 30 -11.68 -6.13 -6.99
CA ARG A 30 -10.47 -6.38 -6.18
C ARG A 30 -9.24 -6.43 -7.09
N PRO A 31 -8.74 -5.26 -7.57
CA PRO A 31 -7.55 -5.25 -8.41
C PRO A 31 -6.37 -5.87 -7.67
N ASP A 32 -5.60 -6.72 -8.37
CA ASP A 32 -4.39 -7.29 -7.80
C ASP A 32 -3.36 -6.19 -7.54
N LEU A 33 -2.94 -6.05 -6.29
CA LEU A 33 -1.85 -5.16 -5.92
C LEU A 33 -0.56 -5.50 -6.66
N ALA A 34 -0.36 -6.75 -7.11
CA ALA A 34 0.77 -7.13 -7.95
C ALA A 34 0.71 -6.54 -9.37
N LEU A 35 -0.50 -6.27 -9.87
CA LEU A 35 -0.70 -5.56 -11.14
C LEU A 35 -0.76 -4.04 -10.96
N ASN A 36 -0.74 -3.55 -9.71
CA ASN A 36 -0.70 -2.12 -9.45
C ASN A 36 0.69 -1.58 -9.81
N SER A 37 0.73 -0.75 -10.87
CA SER A 37 1.95 -0.12 -11.36
C SER A 37 2.70 0.64 -10.26
N ALA A 38 2.00 1.20 -9.27
CA ALA A 38 2.60 1.95 -8.16
C ALA A 38 3.58 1.12 -7.33
N VAL A 39 3.38 -0.20 -7.18
CA VAL A 39 4.30 -1.07 -6.44
C VAL A 39 5.57 -1.37 -7.25
N ASN A 40 5.47 -1.25 -8.58
CA ASN A 40 6.55 -1.51 -9.52
C ASN A 40 7.37 -0.26 -9.89
N LEU A 41 6.94 0.95 -9.49
CA LEU A 41 7.71 2.17 -9.73
C LEU A 41 9.02 2.19 -8.92
N ASP A 42 10.02 2.91 -9.41
CA ASP A 42 11.27 3.10 -8.66
C ASP A 42 11.12 4.14 -7.54
N ASP A 43 10.22 5.10 -7.72
CA ASP A 43 9.80 6.04 -6.67
C ASP A 43 8.53 5.54 -5.94
N PRO A 44 8.56 5.36 -4.61
CA PRO A 44 7.40 4.90 -3.83
C PRO A 44 6.32 5.97 -3.61
N THR A 45 6.52 7.21 -4.07
CA THR A 45 5.64 8.35 -3.77
C THR A 45 4.18 8.09 -4.12
N ASN A 46 3.90 7.50 -5.28
CA ASN A 46 2.53 7.20 -5.69
C ASN A 46 1.87 6.14 -4.78
N LEU A 47 2.61 5.09 -4.42
CA LEU A 47 2.10 4.07 -3.51
C LEU A 47 1.82 4.66 -2.13
N ILE A 48 2.72 5.50 -1.62
CA ILE A 48 2.55 6.17 -0.32
C ILE A 48 1.30 7.06 -0.34
N ARG A 49 1.09 7.86 -1.40
CA ARG A 49 -0.11 8.71 -1.53
C ARG A 49 -1.39 7.89 -1.56
N VAL A 50 -1.43 6.80 -2.33
CA VAL A 50 -2.59 5.90 -2.37
C VAL A 50 -2.89 5.30 -0.99
N ILE A 51 -1.87 4.86 -0.24
CA ILE A 51 -2.09 4.29 1.10
C ILE A 51 -2.55 5.38 2.08
N LEU A 52 -1.98 6.57 2.03
CA LEU A 52 -2.36 7.67 2.94
C LEU A 52 -3.76 8.20 2.64
N TYR A 53 -4.07 8.40 1.36
CA TYR A 53 -5.17 9.25 0.94
C TYR A 53 -6.30 8.49 0.24
N GLY A 54 -6.06 7.23 -0.09
CA GLY A 54 -7.03 6.39 -0.76
C GLY A 54 -7.12 6.66 -2.25
N VAL A 55 -8.14 6.06 -2.86
CA VAL A 55 -8.52 6.25 -4.26
C VAL A 55 -10.03 6.44 -4.29
N SER A 56 -10.48 7.54 -4.86
CA SER A 56 -11.89 7.82 -5.02
C SER A 56 -12.43 7.18 -6.31
N ALA A 57 -13.75 7.05 -6.45
CA ALA A 57 -14.36 6.48 -7.65
C ALA A 57 -14.14 7.31 -8.92
N GLN A 58 -13.78 8.60 -8.79
CA GLN A 58 -13.42 9.50 -9.90
C GLN A 58 -11.97 9.30 -10.36
N ASP A 59 -11.08 8.92 -9.45
CA ASP A 59 -9.65 8.68 -9.73
C ASP A 59 -9.36 7.21 -10.08
N GLY A 60 -10.29 6.32 -9.72
CA GLY A 60 -10.25 4.88 -9.98
C GLY A 60 -11.30 4.41 -10.98
N ALA A 61 -11.61 3.11 -10.95
CA ALA A 61 -12.73 2.57 -11.73
C ALA A 61 -14.08 2.92 -11.07
N PRO A 62 -15.15 3.17 -11.85
CA PRO A 62 -16.47 3.44 -11.28
C PRO A 62 -16.89 2.36 -10.26
N GLY A 63 -17.21 2.79 -9.03
CA GLY A 63 -17.59 1.90 -7.94
C GLY A 63 -16.43 1.34 -7.10
N VAL A 64 -15.17 1.65 -7.44
CA VAL A 64 -14.00 1.28 -6.64
C VAL A 64 -13.59 2.46 -5.77
N VAL A 65 -13.68 2.29 -4.45
CA VAL A 65 -13.20 3.25 -3.46
C VAL A 65 -12.22 2.54 -2.53
N MET A 66 -11.01 3.07 -2.42
CA MET A 66 -10.04 2.66 -1.42
C MET A 66 -9.97 3.77 -0.35
N PRO A 67 -10.29 3.50 0.92
CA PRO A 67 -10.13 4.49 1.98
C PRO A 67 -8.64 4.78 2.23
N GLY A 68 -8.34 6.02 2.62
CA GLY A 68 -7.01 6.42 3.05
C GLY A 68 -6.73 6.06 4.52
N PHE A 69 -5.47 5.74 4.82
CA PHE A 69 -5.00 5.39 6.17
C PHE A 69 -4.29 6.54 6.89
N ALA A 70 -4.33 7.78 6.36
CA ALA A 70 -3.62 8.92 6.93
C ALA A 70 -3.85 9.11 8.44
N HIS A 71 -5.07 8.91 8.93
CA HIS A 71 -5.38 9.07 10.36
C HIS A 71 -5.15 7.82 11.21
N GLY A 72 -5.16 6.63 10.60
CA GLY A 72 -5.08 5.35 11.32
C GLY A 72 -3.67 4.79 11.44
N PHE A 73 -2.77 5.14 10.52
CA PHE A 73 -1.40 4.60 10.46
C PHE A 73 -0.36 5.65 10.86
N THR A 74 0.70 5.20 11.52
CA THR A 74 1.92 6.00 11.71
C THR A 74 2.77 6.03 10.43
N ASN A 75 3.82 6.86 10.38
CA ASN A 75 4.77 6.86 9.26
C ASN A 75 5.44 5.49 9.10
N ALA A 76 5.82 4.87 10.23
CA ALA A 76 6.42 3.55 10.27
C ALA A 76 5.47 2.46 9.75
N ASP A 77 4.17 2.55 10.04
CA ASP A 77 3.19 1.56 9.56
C ASP A 77 3.00 1.63 8.05
N VAL A 78 2.89 2.84 7.50
CA VAL A 78 2.83 3.05 6.05
C VAL A 78 4.10 2.54 5.39
N ALA A 79 5.28 2.87 5.93
CA ALA A 79 6.56 2.39 5.41
C ALA A 79 6.65 0.85 5.44
N ARG A 80 6.20 0.20 6.51
CA ARG A 80 6.16 -1.27 6.63
C ARG A 80 5.27 -1.90 5.57
N VAL A 81 4.07 -1.37 5.34
CA VAL A 81 3.17 -1.88 4.29
C VAL A 81 3.78 -1.68 2.90
N CYS A 82 4.37 -0.52 2.60
CA CYS A 82 5.07 -0.28 1.33
C CYS A 82 6.19 -1.30 1.10
N ALA A 83 7.06 -1.51 2.10
CA ALA A 83 8.16 -2.46 2.02
C ALA A 83 7.66 -3.90 1.82
N TYR A 84 6.62 -4.30 2.57
CA TYR A 84 6.01 -5.62 2.44
C TYR A 84 5.41 -5.85 1.04
N LEU A 85 4.70 -4.87 0.49
CA LEU A 85 4.15 -4.96 -0.86
C LEU A 85 5.26 -5.08 -1.91
N ARG A 86 6.33 -4.27 -1.80
CA ARG A 86 7.49 -4.35 -2.70
C ARG A 86 8.13 -5.74 -2.69
N ALA A 87 8.37 -6.28 -1.49
CA ALA A 87 9.04 -7.55 -1.30
C ALA A 87 8.19 -8.77 -1.72
N THR A 88 6.87 -8.70 -1.52
CA THR A 88 5.99 -9.85 -1.77
C THR A 88 5.31 -9.86 -3.14
N ARG A 89 5.20 -8.69 -3.79
CA ARG A 89 4.48 -8.53 -5.06
C ARG A 89 5.37 -8.19 -6.25
N THR A 90 6.67 -8.00 -6.03
CA THR A 90 7.63 -7.70 -7.09
C THR A 90 8.94 -8.44 -6.86
N GLY A 91 9.79 -8.50 -7.89
CA GLY A 91 11.20 -8.92 -7.76
C GLY A 91 12.18 -7.75 -7.66
N LYS A 92 11.69 -6.53 -7.40
CA LYS A 92 12.52 -5.31 -7.40
C LYS A 92 13.20 -5.08 -6.03
N PRO A 93 14.33 -4.34 -6.00
CA PRO A 93 14.99 -4.00 -4.75
C PRO A 93 14.10 -3.15 -3.83
N ALA A 94 14.38 -3.23 -2.54
CA ALA A 94 13.73 -2.43 -1.51
C ALA A 94 13.99 -0.93 -1.75
N TRP A 95 12.98 -0.10 -1.44
CA TRP A 95 13.15 1.34 -1.42
C TRP A 95 13.88 1.79 -0.16
N ALA A 96 14.73 2.82 -0.28
CA ALA A 96 15.37 3.47 0.85
C ALA A 96 14.45 4.56 1.46
N ASP A 97 14.71 4.86 2.74
CA ASP A 97 14.16 6.03 3.46
C ASP A 97 12.63 6.18 3.44
N LEU A 98 11.90 5.06 3.39
CA LEU A 98 10.44 5.06 3.26
C LEU A 98 9.75 5.88 4.35
N GLU A 99 10.13 5.71 5.62
CA GLU A 99 9.49 6.43 6.72
C GLU A 99 9.68 7.95 6.61
N SER A 100 10.88 8.39 6.23
CA SER A 100 11.15 9.82 5.97
C SER A 100 10.32 10.33 4.79
N LYS A 101 10.24 9.57 3.69
CA LYS A 101 9.40 9.93 2.54
C LYS A 101 7.92 10.05 2.91
N VAL A 102 7.42 9.14 3.75
CA VAL A 102 6.04 9.22 4.26
C VAL A 102 5.82 10.50 5.06
N ALA A 103 6.75 10.85 5.95
CA ALA A 103 6.67 12.09 6.73
C ALA A 103 6.64 13.33 5.82
N THR A 104 7.50 13.39 4.81
CA THR A 104 7.51 14.48 3.82
C THR A 104 6.18 14.59 3.07
N ILE A 105 5.62 13.48 2.58
CA ILE A 105 4.35 13.47 1.84
C ILE A 105 3.19 13.90 2.73
N ARG A 106 3.18 13.50 4.01
CA ARG A 106 2.16 13.95 4.96
C ARG A 106 2.23 15.45 5.22
N ALA A 107 3.43 16.00 5.33
CA ALA A 107 3.63 17.44 5.49
C ALA A 107 3.14 18.25 4.28
N GLN A 108 3.10 17.63 3.09
CA GLN A 108 2.55 18.23 1.86
C GLN A 108 1.02 18.17 1.79
N GLY A 109 0.36 17.28 2.55
CA GLY A 109 -1.10 17.11 2.53
C GLY A 109 -1.63 16.32 1.33
N GLN A 110 -2.97 16.27 1.20
CA GLN A 110 -3.69 15.56 0.12
C GLN A 110 -3.57 16.24 -1.26
N GLY A 111 -2.94 17.42 -1.36
CA GLY A 111 -2.83 18.16 -2.62
C GLY A 111 -1.70 19.19 -2.64
N GLN A 112 -0.66 18.86 -3.40
CA GLN A 112 -0.28 19.65 -4.58
C GLN A 112 -0.58 18.79 -5.80
#